data_AF-A0A7M2T7K8-F1
#
_entry.id   AF-A0A7M2T7K8-F1
#
_cell.length_a   1.000
_cell.length_b   1.000
_cell.length_c   1.000
_cell.angle_alpha   90.00
_cell.angle_beta   90.00
_cell.angle_gamma   90.00
#
_symmetry.space_group_name_H-M   'P 1'
#
loop_
_entity.id
_entity.type
_entity.pdbx_description
1 polymer ?
#
loop_
_entity_poly.entity_id
_entity_poly.type
_entity_poly.pdbx_seq_one_letter_code
_entity_poly.pdbx_strand_id
1 'polypeptide(L)' 'MPSLNVPFTDEEMEGVRAAAAAEGKSLKQYLHDLGVREMQRKRFVAGAASWADRLREEFDEAFPDEIPPSERGRGSTAA' A
#
# COMPACT_ATOMS: atom_id res chain seq x y z
N MET A 1 8.86 -21.98 16.68
CA MET A 1 8.68 -20.74 15.88
C MET A 1 10.05 -20.13 15.68
N PRO A 2 10.46 -19.77 14.45
CA PRO A 2 11.65 -18.94 14.26
C PRO A 2 11.47 -17.62 15.02
N SER A 3 12.48 -17.21 15.78
CA SER A 3 12.50 -15.92 16.49
C SER A 3 13.20 -14.87 15.63
N LEU A 4 12.53 -13.74 15.40
CA LEU A 4 13.10 -12.57 14.74
C LEU A 4 13.51 -11.59 15.84
N ASN A 5 14.83 -11.37 16.02
CA ASN A 5 15.32 -10.39 16.98
C ASN A 5 15.51 -9.06 16.24
N VAL A 6 14.61 -8.11 16.49
CA VAL A 6 14.68 -6.75 15.94
C VAL A 6 14.90 -5.80 17.10
N PRO A 7 16.02 -5.06 17.14
CA PRO A 7 16.22 -4.04 18.17
C PRO A 7 15.27 -2.87 17.91
N PHE A 8 14.69 -2.35 18.99
CA PHE A 8 13.94 -1.10 18.99
C PHE A 8 14.61 -0.15 19.96
N THR A 9 14.60 1.14 19.64
CA THR A 9 14.91 2.19 20.59
C THR A 9 13.81 2.30 21.65
N ASP A 10 14.11 2.96 22.77
CA ASP A 10 13.12 3.17 23.83
C ASP A 10 11.92 3.99 23.35
N GLU A 11 12.16 5.00 22.52
CA GLU A 11 11.12 5.85 21.91
C GLU A 11 10.22 5.05 20.96
N GLU A 12 10.80 4.22 20.08
CA GLU A 12 10.02 3.34 19.20
C GLU A 12 9.21 2.34 20.04
N MET A 13 9.78 1.77 21.10
CA MET A 13 9.05 0.86 21.99
C MET A 13 7.90 1.55 22.72
N GLU A 14 8.06 2.79 23.16
CA GLU A 14 6.99 3.59 23.74
C GLU A 14 5.86 3.81 22.73
N GLY A 15 6.20 4.22 21.51
CA GLY A 15 5.24 4.41 20.42
C GLY A 15 4.46 3.14 20.09
N VAL A 16 5.14 2.00 19.94
CA VAL A 16 4.48 0.72 19.63
C VAL A 16 3.58 0.27 20.79
N ARG A 17 4.00 0.46 22.05
CA ARG A 17 3.15 0.14 23.22
C ARG A 17 1.91 1.02 23.28
N ALA A 18 2.04 2.33 23.04
CA ALA A 18 0.91 3.24 23.01
C ALA A 18 -0.09 2.87 21.91
N ALA A 19 0.38 2.53 20.71
CA ALA A 19 -0.47 2.09 19.61
C ALA A 19 -1.17 0.75 19.90
N ALA A 20 -0.45 -0.23 20.47
CA ALA A 20 -1.04 -1.49 20.89
C ALA A 20 -2.12 -1.31 21.96
N ALA A 21 -1.89 -0.43 22.94
CA ALA A 21 -2.84 -0.09 23.98
C ALA A 21 -4.09 0.61 23.42
N ALA A 22 -3.92 1.53 22.47
CA ALA A 22 -5.04 2.19 21.78
C ALA A 22 -5.93 1.19 21.01
N GLU A 23 -5.35 0.10 20.49
CA GLU A 23 -6.09 -1.00 19.86
C GLU A 23 -6.55 -2.09 20.85
N GLY A 24 -6.27 -1.97 22.14
CA GLY A 24 -6.62 -2.97 23.16
C GLY A 24 -5.89 -4.32 22.98
N LYS A 25 -4.72 -4.33 22.34
CA LYS A 25 -3.96 -5.53 21.97
C LYS A 25 -2.69 -5.67 22.80
N SER A 26 -2.22 -6.91 22.94
CA SER A 26 -0.85 -7.14 23.42
C SER A 26 0.18 -6.65 22.39
N LEU A 27 1.35 -6.23 22.85
CA LEU A 27 2.46 -5.78 21.98
C LEU A 27 2.81 -6.82 20.90
N LYS A 28 2.86 -8.10 21.29
CA LYS A 28 3.16 -9.21 20.39
C LYS A 28 2.09 -9.37 19.30
N GLN A 29 0.81 -9.31 19.68
CA GLN A 29 -0.29 -9.42 18.72
C GLN A 29 -0.32 -8.22 17.78
N TYR A 30 -0.12 -7.02 18.31
CA TYR A 30 -0.07 -5.79 17.52
C TYR A 30 1.04 -5.84 16.46
N LEU A 31 2.27 -6.22 16.84
CA LEU A 31 3.39 -6.35 15.90
C LEU A 31 3.14 -7.42 14.83
N HIS A 32 2.54 -8.54 15.22
CA HIS A 32 2.13 -9.59 14.28
C HIS A 32 1.13 -9.04 13.25
N ASP A 33 0.05 -8.42 13.73
CA ASP A 33 -1.01 -7.88 12.87
C ASP A 33 -0.49 -6.81 11.93
N LEU A 34 0.42 -5.95 12.41
CA LEU A 34 1.05 -4.92 11.60
C LEU A 34 1.84 -5.53 10.44
N GLY A 35 2.65 -6.57 10.69
CA GLY A 35 3.39 -7.28 9.66
C GLY A 35 2.49 -7.94 8.63
N VAL A 36 1.41 -8.59 9.07
CA VAL A 36 0.43 -9.22 8.18
C VAL A 36 -0.30 -8.17 7.34
N ARG A 37 -0.76 -7.08 7.97
CA ARG A 37 -1.46 -5.98 7.30
C ARG A 37 -0.59 -5.31 6.25
N GLU A 38 0.69 -5.09 6.55
CA GLU A 38 1.63 -4.50 5.59
C GLU A 38 1.88 -5.42 4.39
N MET A 39 2.05 -6.72 4.62
CA MET A 39 2.15 -7.71 3.53
C MET A 39 0.91 -7.69 2.64
N GLN A 40 -0.29 -7.67 3.24
CA GLN A 40 -1.55 -7.62 2.50
C GLN A 40 -1.70 -6.31 1.73
N ARG A 41 -1.35 -5.18 2.34
CA ARG A 41 -1.37 -3.85 1.68
C ARG A 41 -0.48 -3.84 0.45
N LYS A 42 0.75 -4.35 0.54
CA LYS A 42 1.66 -4.42 -0.62
C LYS A 42 1.06 -5.24 -1.77
N ARG A 43 0.47 -6.40 -1.46
CA ARG A 43 -0.21 -7.24 -2.46
C ARG A 43 -1.40 -6.54 -3.09
N PHE A 44 -2.22 -5.89 -2.28
CA PHE A 44 -3.38 -5.12 -2.74
C PHE A 44 -2.95 -3.97 -3.67
N VAL A 45 -1.97 -3.16 -3.25
CA VAL A 45 -1.47 -2.02 -4.05
C VAL A 45 -0.88 -2.48 -5.37
N ALA A 46 -0.10 -3.56 -5.38
CA ALA A 46 0.45 -4.12 -6.61
C ALA A 46 -0.66 -4.62 -7.56
N GLY A 47 -1.67 -5.31 -7.02
CA GLY A 47 -2.84 -5.74 -7.78
C GLY A 47 -3.62 -4.55 -8.35
N ALA A 48 -3.93 -3.56 -7.52
CA ALA A 48 -4.67 -2.36 -7.92
C ALA A 48 -3.93 -1.55 -9.00
N ALA A 49 -2.61 -1.39 -8.89
CA ALA A 49 -1.80 -0.74 -9.91
C ALA A 49 -1.88 -1.51 -11.24
N SER A 50 -1.65 -2.83 -11.23
CA SER A 50 -1.74 -3.64 -12.46
C SER A 50 -3.11 -3.60 -13.13
N TRP A 51 -4.17 -3.50 -12.32
CA TRP A 51 -5.54 -3.41 -12.82
C TRP A 51 -5.85 -2.02 -13.37
N ALA A 52 -5.37 -0.96 -12.71
CA ALA A 52 -5.47 0.41 -13.20
C ALA A 52 -4.73 0.61 -14.53
N ASP A 53 -3.56 -0.02 -14.70
CA ASP A 53 -2.82 0.01 -15.96
C ASP A 53 -3.60 -0.67 -17.09
N ARG A 54 -4.22 -1.82 -16.81
CA ARG A 54 -5.03 -2.57 -17.79
C ARG A 54 -6.25 -1.79 -18.27
N LEU A 55 -6.91 -1.06 -17.38
CA LEU A 55 -8.12 -0.30 -17.70
C LEU A 55 -7.84 1.13 -18.15
N ARG A 56 -6.57 1.55 -18.17
CA ARG A 56 -6.21 2.94 -18.45
C ARG A 56 -6.71 3.39 -19.82
N GLU A 57 -6.49 2.58 -20.85
CA GLU A 57 -6.88 2.90 -22.22
C GLU A 57 -8.40 3.05 -22.36
N GLU A 58 -9.18 2.09 -21.81
CA GLU A 58 -10.64 2.13 -21.83
C GLU A 58 -11.20 3.31 -21.02
N PHE A 59 -10.56 3.64 -19.89
CA PHE A 59 -10.92 4.80 -19.07
C PHE A 59 -10.64 6.11 -19.80
N ASP A 60 -9.46 6.25 -20.40
CA ASP A 60 -9.07 7.45 -21.14
C ASP A 60 -9.98 7.68 -22.37
N GLU A 61 -10.42 6.62 -23.05
CA GLU A 61 -11.41 6.70 -24.14
C GLU A 61 -12.78 7.15 -23.63
N ALA A 62 -13.24 6.62 -22.50
CA ALA A 62 -14.55 6.95 -21.92
C ALA A 62 -14.60 8.33 -21.23
N PHE A 63 -13.46 8.79 -20.70
CA PHE A 63 -13.33 10.03 -19.91
C PHE A 63 -12.18 10.91 -20.41
N PRO A 64 -12.24 11.39 -21.67
CA PRO A 64 -11.12 12.12 -22.28
C PRO A 64 -10.76 13.44 -21.57
N ASP A 65 -11.72 14.06 -20.89
CA ASP A 65 -11.52 15.32 -20.17
C ASP A 65 -10.75 15.14 -18.85
N GLU A 66 -10.76 13.93 -18.28
CA GLU A 66 -10.05 13.57 -17.03
C GLU A 66 -8.58 13.22 -17.29
N ILE A 67 -8.18 13.07 -18.56
CA ILE A 67 -6.79 12.82 -18.93
C ILE A 67 -5.96 14.06 -18.60
N PRO A 68 -4.91 13.94 -17.76
CA PRO A 68 -4.04 15.05 -17.43
C PRO A 68 -3.49 15.73 -18.69
N PRO A 69 -3.42 17.07 -18.74
CA PRO A 69 -2.93 17.79 -19.92
C PRO A 69 -1.55 17.33 -20.43
N SER A 70 -0.70 16.85 -19.52
CA SER A 70 0.63 16.32 -19.80
C SER A 70 0.65 14.98 -20.55
N GLU A 71 -0.47 14.26 -20.61
CA GLU A 71 -0.54 12.88 -21.12
C GLU A 71 -1.38 12.75 -22.41
N ARG A 72 -2.14 13.79 -22.78
CA ARG A 72 -3.06 13.84 -23.94
C ARG A 72 -2.43 13.67 -25.34
N GLY A 73 -1.12 13.41 -25.45
CA GLY A 73 -0.40 13.24 -26.72
C GLY A 73 0.39 11.94 -26.88
N ARG A 74 0.36 11.04 -25.88
CA ARG A 74 1.17 9.80 -25.91
C ARG A 74 0.45 8.63 -26.59
N GLY A 75 -0.86 8.73 -26.82
CA GLY A 75 -1.68 7.72 -27.51
C GLY A 75 -1.97 8.07 -28.96
N SER A 76 -0.96 8.11 -29.85
CA SER A 76 -1.22 8.08 -31.30
C SER A 76 0.01 7.76 -32.17
N THR A 77 0.89 6.84 -31.76
CA THR A 77 1.89 6.26 -32.67
C THR A 77 2.04 4.77 -32.41
N ALA A 78 1.05 4.00 -32.81
CA ALA A 78 1.20 2.59 -33.13
C ALA A 78 0.26 2.28 -34.30
N ALA A 79 0.79 2.43 -35.51
CA ALA A 79 0.22 1.98 -36.78
C ALA A 79 1.27 1.10 -37.47
#